data_AF-A0A672RX75-F1
#
_entry.id   AF-A0A672RX75-F1
#
_cell.length_a   1.000
_cell.length_b   1.000
_cell.length_c   1.000
_cell.angle_alpha   90.00
_cell.angle_beta   90.00
_cell.angle_gamma   90.00
#
_symmetry.space_group_name_H-M   'P 1'
#
loop_
_entity.id
_entity.type
_entity.pdbx_description
1 polymer ?
#
loop_
_entity_poly.entity_id
_entity_poly.type
_entity_poly.pdbx_seq_one_letter_code
_entity_poly.pdbx_strand_id
1 'polypeptide(L)' 'MKVTVNFGETRIVVPCKDGWMVRDLIDQATQRYTKIVEQVTCCF' A
#
# COMPACT_ATOMS: atom_id res chain seq x y z
N MET A 1 -5.20 0.51 14.20
CA MET A 1 -3.76 0.16 14.12
C MET A 1 -3.18 0.70 12.81
N LYS A 2 -1.89 0.99 12.70
CA LYS A 2 -1.25 1.33 11.41
C LYS A 2 -0.02 0.46 11.20
N VAL A 3 0.17 -0.06 10.00
CA VAL A 3 1.33 -0.86 9.63
C VAL A 3 2.01 -0.26 8.42
N THR A 4 3.32 -0.49 8.32
CA THR A 4 4.11 -0.06 7.17
C THR A 4 4.48 -1.30 6.37
N VAL A 5 4.12 -1.32 5.09
CA VAL A 5 4.47 -2.35 4.13
C VAL A 5 5.53 -1.79 3.19
N ASN A 6 6.62 -2.51 3.02
CA ASN A 6 7.71 -2.11 2.13
C ASN A 6 7.61 -2.89 0.82
N PHE A 7 7.41 -2.18 -0.28
CA PHE A 7 7.52 -2.69 -1.65
C PHE A 7 8.89 -2.31 -2.20
N GLY A 8 9.89 -3.17 -1.97
CA GLY A 8 11.29 -2.83 -2.26
C GLY A 8 11.71 -1.60 -1.45
N GLU A 9 12.05 -0.51 -2.15
CA GLU A 9 12.41 0.78 -1.52
C GLU A 9 11.20 1.67 -1.20
N THR A 10 10.02 1.36 -1.75
CA THR A 10 8.80 2.16 -1.54
C THR A 10 8.11 1.74 -0.25
N ARG A 11 7.91 2.70 0.67
CA ARG A 11 7.23 2.45 1.95
C ARG A 11 5.80 2.94 1.90
N ILE A 12 4.86 2.04 2.17
CA ILE A 12 3.42 2.34 2.17
C ILE A 12 2.85 2.14 3.56
N VAL A 13 2.29 3.21 4.11
CA VAL A 13 1.56 3.15 5.37
C VAL A 13 0.13 2.72 5.07
N VAL A 14 -0.34 1.65 5.72
CA VAL A 14 -1.71 1.13 5.61
C VAL A 14 -2.37 1.19 6.99
N PRO A 15 -3.51 1.90 7.14
CA PRO A 15 -4.30 1.85 8.36
C PRO A 15 -5.03 0.50 8.42
N CYS A 16 -4.89 -0.24 9.51
CA CYS A 16 -5.66 -1.45 9.75
C CYS A 16 -6.98 -1.10 10.43
N LYS A 17 -8.05 -1.71 9.94
CA LYS A 17 -9.35 -1.74 10.62
C LYS A 17 -9.55 -3.08 11.32
N ASP A 18 -10.43 -3.10 12.31
CA ASP A 18 -10.76 -4.33 13.02
C ASP A 18 -11.42 -5.33 12.08
N GLY A 19 -11.02 -6.60 12.18
CA GLY A 19 -11.47 -7.68 11.30
C GLY A 19 -10.72 -7.82 9.97
N TRP A 20 -9.70 -6.99 9.71
CA TRP A 20 -8.87 -7.16 8.52
C TRP A 20 -7.91 -8.34 8.66
N MET A 21 -7.88 -9.17 7.62
CA MET A 21 -6.90 -10.24 7.48
C MET A 21 -5.65 -9.73 6.77
N VAL A 22 -4.58 -10.53 6.82
CA VAL A 22 -3.33 -10.25 6.11
C VAL A 22 -3.57 -10.03 4.61
N ARG A 23 -4.55 -10.72 4.03
CA ARG A 23 -4.94 -10.54 2.63
C ARG A 23 -5.51 -9.16 2.34
N ASP A 24 -6.41 -8.65 3.19
CA ASP A 24 -6.97 -7.30 3.05
C ASP A 24 -5.87 -6.23 3.17
N LEU A 25 -4.89 -6.47 4.04
CA LEU A 25 -3.70 -5.62 4.16
C LEU A 25 -2.87 -5.60 2.88
N ILE A 26 -2.63 -6.76 2.26
CA ILE A 26 -1.90 -6.86 0.99
C ILE A 26 -2.66 -6.15 -0.13
N ASP A 27 -3.98 -6.34 -0.24
CA ASP A 27 -4.80 -5.72 -1.27
C ASP A 27 -4.79 -4.18 -1.15
N GLN A 28 -4.93 -3.67 0.08
CA GLN A 28 -4.87 -2.22 0.36
C GLN A 28 -3.47 -1.65 0.11
N ALA A 29 -2.42 -2.36 0.49
CA ALA A 29 -1.03 -1.96 0.25
C ALA A 29 -0.73 -1.91 -1.26
N THR A 30 -1.17 -2.93 -2.00
CA THR A 30 -0.98 -3.05 -3.45
C THR A 30 -1.75 -1.95 -4.18
N GLN A 31 -3.00 -1.68 -3.82
CA GLN A 31 -3.78 -0.62 -4.46
C GLN A 31 -3.17 0.77 -4.26
N ARG A 32 -2.53 1.02 -3.11
CA ARG A 32 -1.78 2.27 -2.87
C ARG A 32 -0.47 2.29 -3.66
N TYR A 33 0.22 1.15 -3.75
CA TYR A 33 1.44 1.04 -4.53
C TYR A 33 1.18 1.36 -6.00
N THR A 34 0.17 0.74 -6.61
CA THR A 34 -0.20 0.98 -8.01
C THR A 34 -0.50 2.45 -8.26
N LYS A 35 -1.27 3.12 -7.38
CA LYS A 35 -1.54 4.57 -7.52
C LYS A 35 -0.29 5.42 -7.47
N ILE A 36 0.66 5.10 -6.60
CA ILE A 36 1.93 5.83 -6.50
C ILE A 36 2.76 5.61 -7.77
N VAL A 37 2.88 4.35 -8.22
CA VAL A 37 3.62 4.01 -9.44
C VAL A 37 2.98 4.63 -10.68
N GLU A 38 1.66 4.58 -10.82
CA GLU A 38 0.92 5.23 -11.91
C GLU A 38 1.13 6.75 -11.91
N GLN A 39 1.05 7.39 -10.73
CA GLN A 39 1.32 8.83 -10.61
C GLN A 39 2.75 9.19 -10.98
N VAL A 40 3.73 8.39 -10.55
CA VAL A 40 5.14 8.59 -10.92
C VAL A 40 5.33 8.42 -12.42
N THR A 41 4.67 7.43 -13.04
CA THR A 41 4.79 7.17 -14.48
C THR A 41 4.13 8.25 -15.33
N CYS A 42 3.03 8.84 -14.87
CA CYS A 42 2.36 9.96 -15.57
C CYS A 42 3.11 11.29 -15.49
N CYS A 43 4.13 11.41 -14.64
CA CYS A 43 5.00 12.59 -14.57
C CYS A 43 6.25 12.50 -15.46
N PHE A 44 6.43 11.41 -16.22
CA PHE A 44 7.51 11.25 -17.21
C PHE A 44 6.99 11.37 -18.64
#